data_AF-A0A1H7UKA4-F1
#
_entry.id   AF-A0A1H7UKA4-F1
#
_cell.length_a   1.000
_cell.length_b   1.000
_cell.length_c   1.000
_cell.angle_alpha   90.00
_cell.angle_beta   90.00
_cell.angle_gamma   90.00
#
_symmetry.space_group_name_H-M   'P 1'
#
loop_
_entity.id
_entity.type
_entity.pdbx_description
1 polymer ?
#
loop_
_entity_poly.entity_id
_entity_poly.type
_entity_poly.pdbx_seq_one_letter_code
_entity_poly.pdbx_strand_id
1 'polypeptide(L)'
;MKISPATGLAALLLGTGTLHFVSPKPFDSIVPRVLPGRARTYTHLSGAAELAIGAAIAVPRTRRLGGGLAAALFVAVFPANVQMAADWLGRSSTPLPLKAIAVGRLPLQIPLILAALKVRKGDAGA
;
A
#
# COMPACT_ATOMS: atom_id res chain seq x y z
N MET A 1 18.00 -2.66 17.75
CA MET A 1 16.87 -3.55 17.37
C MET A 1 16.87 -3.68 15.85
N LYS A 2 17.09 -4.88 15.28
CA LYS A 2 17.09 -5.05 13.81
C LYS A 2 15.65 -5.18 13.32
N ILE A 3 15.16 -4.22 12.52
CA ILE A 3 13.83 -4.32 11.90
C ILE A 3 13.91 -5.34 10.77
N SER A 4 13.25 -6.49 10.93
CA SER A 4 13.15 -7.47 9.86
C SER A 4 12.24 -6.94 8.74
N PRO A 5 12.42 -7.38 7.48
CA PRO A 5 11.52 -7.03 6.38
C PRO A 5 10.05 -7.32 6.70
N ALA A 6 9.77 -8.41 7.41
CA ALA A 6 8.42 -8.76 7.86
C ALA A 6 7.87 -7.76 8.89
N THR A 7 8.68 -7.38 9.88
CA THR A 7 8.28 -6.40 10.90
C THR A 7 8.02 -5.03 10.27
N GLY A 8 8.90 -4.58 9.37
CA GLY A 8 8.74 -3.30 8.68
C GLY A 8 7.48 -3.29 7.81
N LEU A 9 7.24 -4.36 7.04
CA LEU A 9 6.08 -4.47 6.18
C LEU A 9 4.76 -4.58 6.96
N ALA A 10 4.74 -5.34 8.07
CA ALA A 10 3.57 -5.40 8.96
C ALA A 10 3.26 -4.03 9.57
N ALA A 11 4.27 -3.33 10.09
CA ALA A 11 4.09 -1.99 10.67
C ALA A 11 3.58 -0.98 9.63
N LEU A 12 4.13 -1.03 8.41
CA LEU A 12 3.67 -0.19 7.30
C LEU A 12 2.18 -0.43 7.02
N LEU A 13 1.78 -1.68 6.77
CA LEU A 13 0.40 -2.04 6.41
C LEU A 13 -0.59 -1.76 7.55
N LEU A 14 -0.21 -2.01 8.80
CA LEU A 14 -1.05 -1.69 9.95
C LEU A 14 -1.22 -0.17 10.11
N GLY A 15 -0.14 0.59 9.91
CA GLY A 15 -0.18 2.05 9.97
C GLY A 15 -1.01 2.68 8.85
N THR A 16 -0.77 2.28 7.60
CA THR A 16 -1.55 2.78 6.45
C THR A 16 -2.99 2.31 6.53
N GLY A 17 -3.24 1.06 6.92
CA GLY A 17 -4.59 0.53 7.08
C GLY A 17 -5.40 1.30 8.11
N THR A 18 -4.77 1.71 9.22
CA THR A 18 -5.39 2.58 10.23
C THR A 18 -5.69 3.98 9.68
N LEU A 19 -4.77 4.56 8.90
CA LEU A 19 -4.95 5.88 8.28
C LEU A 19 -6.15 5.92 7.32
N HIS A 20 -6.50 4.80 6.66
CA HIS A 20 -7.69 4.69 5.82
C HIS A 20 -9.01 4.87 6.58
N PHE A 21 -9.02 4.77 7.91
CA PHE A 21 -10.20 5.04 8.74
C PHE A 21 -10.09 6.37 9.48
N VAL A 22 -8.89 6.72 9.95
CA VAL A 22 -8.65 7.96 10.73
C VAL A 22 -8.63 9.21 9.85
N SER A 23 -7.96 9.16 8.70
CA SER A 23 -7.85 10.28 7.77
C SER A 23 -8.10 9.81 6.33
N PRO A 24 -9.36 9.58 5.97
CA PRO A 24 -9.65 8.75 4.80
C PRO A 24 -9.79 9.59 3.50
N LYS A 25 -9.96 10.91 3.60
CA LYS A 25 -10.10 11.85 2.46
C LYS A 25 -8.92 11.82 1.47
N PRO A 26 -7.64 11.76 1.89
CA PRO A 26 -6.51 11.67 0.96
C PRO A 26 -6.51 10.36 0.15
N PHE A 27 -7.10 9.29 0.68
CA PHE A 27 -7.19 8.00 -0.03
C PHE A 27 -8.36 8.00 -1.01
N ASP A 28 -9.51 8.59 -0.64
CA ASP A 28 -10.65 8.73 -1.55
C ASP A 28 -10.27 9.43 -2.86
N SER A 29 -9.42 10.46 -2.78
CA SER A 29 -9.04 11.26 -3.94
C SER A 29 -8.15 10.53 -4.94
N ILE A 30 -7.62 9.36 -4.55
CA ILE A 30 -6.74 8.50 -5.34
C ILE A 30 -7.53 7.34 -5.95
N VAL A 31 -8.71 7.02 -5.41
CA VAL A 31 -9.54 5.93 -5.93
C VAL A 31 -9.89 6.20 -7.40
N PRO A 32 -9.64 5.25 -8.32
CA PRO A 32 -9.89 5.49 -9.73
C PRO A 32 -11.34 5.83 -10.04
N ARG A 33 -11.55 6.90 -10.82
CA ARG A 33 -12.91 7.37 -11.20
C ARG A 33 -13.72 6.36 -12.02
N VAL A 34 -13.05 5.38 -12.60
CA VAL A 34 -13.67 4.29 -13.39
C VAL A 34 -14.36 3.24 -12.51
N LEU A 35 -14.05 3.17 -11.21
CA LEU A 35 -14.65 2.20 -10.31
C LEU A 35 -16.07 2.61 -9.93
N PRO A 36 -17.06 1.69 -9.96
CA PRO A 36 -18.43 2.00 -9.63
C PRO A 36 -18.63 2.26 -8.12
N GLY A 37 -19.53 3.18 -7.76
CA GLY A 37 -19.88 3.43 -6.36
C GLY A 37 -19.06 4.55 -5.71
N ARG A 38 -18.91 4.49 -4.38
CA ARG A 38 -18.30 5.57 -3.58
C ARG A 38 -16.83 5.27 -3.31
N ALA A 39 -15.95 6.25 -3.57
CA ALA A 39 -14.52 6.16 -3.25
C ALA A 39 -14.26 5.73 -1.79
N ARG A 40 -15.03 6.30 -0.85
CA ARG A 40 -15.00 5.94 0.59
C ARG A 40 -15.13 4.45 0.85
N THR A 41 -15.94 3.73 0.07
CA THR A 41 -16.14 2.29 0.22
C THR A 41 -14.84 1.54 -0.11
N TYR A 42 -14.21 1.89 -1.23
CA TYR A 42 -12.93 1.31 -1.62
C TYR A 42 -11.83 1.62 -0.61
N THR A 43 -11.79 2.84 -0.08
CA THR A 43 -10.85 3.25 0.97
C THR A 43 -10.99 2.42 2.25
N HIS A 44 -12.21 2.16 2.72
CA HIS A 44 -12.40 1.30 3.90
C HIS A 44 -12.09 -0.17 3.61
N LEU A 45 -12.46 -0.68 2.43
CA LEU A 45 -12.16 -2.05 2.03
C LEU A 45 -10.65 -2.28 1.88
N SER A 46 -9.92 -1.35 1.27
CA SER A 46 -8.46 -1.41 1.18
C SER A 46 -7.82 -1.30 2.56
N GLY A 47 -8.31 -0.38 3.42
CA GLY A 47 -7.86 -0.26 4.80
C GLY A 47 -8.03 -1.55 5.60
N ALA A 48 -9.19 -2.20 5.51
CA ALA A 48 -9.45 -3.48 6.15
C ALA A 48 -8.53 -4.60 5.62
N ALA A 49 -8.31 -4.64 4.29
CA ALA A 49 -7.40 -5.59 3.67
C ALA A 49 -5.95 -5.37 4.15
N GLU A 50 -5.47 -4.12 4.20
CA GLU A 50 -4.15 -3.78 4.72
C GLU A 50 -3.97 -4.22 6.17
N LEU A 51 -4.96 -3.96 7.04
CA LEU A 51 -4.92 -4.39 8.44
C LEU A 51 -4.86 -5.91 8.56
N ALA A 52 -5.69 -6.64 7.81
CA ALA A 52 -5.71 -8.10 7.81
C ALA A 52 -4.38 -8.69 7.32
N ILE A 53 -3.81 -8.14 6.24
CA ILE A 53 -2.53 -8.57 5.68
C ILE A 53 -1.39 -8.25 6.66
N GLY A 54 -1.38 -7.05 7.25
CA GLY A 54 -0.39 -6.66 8.25
C GLY A 54 -0.40 -7.58 9.47
N ALA A 55 -1.59 -7.92 9.98
CA ALA A 55 -1.77 -8.89 11.06
C ALA A 55 -1.29 -10.30 10.65
N ALA A 56 -1.61 -10.74 9.42
CA ALA A 56 -1.16 -12.02 8.89
C ALA A 56 0.36 -12.11 8.74
N ILE A 57 1.05 -11.00 8.43
CA ILE A 57 2.53 -10.94 8.38
C ILE A 57 3.14 -10.97 9.78
N ALA A 58 2.50 -10.31 10.75
CA ALA A 58 2.98 -10.26 12.13
C ALA A 58 3.04 -11.65 12.76
N VAL A 59 2.06 -12.51 12.49
CA VAL A 59 2.02 -13.89 13.00
C VAL A 59 2.90 -14.82 12.14
N PRO A 60 3.95 -15.47 12.70
CA PRO A 60 4.88 -16.30 11.92
C PRO A 60 4.21 -17.41 11.10
N ARG A 61 3.15 -18.03 11.63
CA ARG A 61 2.41 -19.13 10.97
C ARG A 61 1.71 -18.70 9.68
N THR A 62 1.23 -17.45 9.61
CA THR A 62 0.51 -16.91 8.45
C THR A 62 1.36 -15.99 7.58
N ARG A 63 2.61 -15.74 7.98
CA ARG A 63 3.49 -14.75 7.35
C ARG A 63 3.71 -14.97 5.86
N ARG A 64 3.86 -16.24 5.45
CA ARG A 64 4.06 -16.57 4.03
C ARG A 64 2.84 -16.17 3.19
N LEU A 65 1.64 -16.46 3.69
CA LEU A 65 0.39 -16.05 3.06
C LEU A 65 0.27 -14.52 3.04
N GLY A 66 0.53 -13.87 4.18
CA GLY A 66 0.51 -12.41 4.30
C GLY A 66 1.45 -11.72 3.32
N GLY A 67 2.68 -12.22 3.14
CA GLY A 67 3.61 -11.68 2.14
C GLY A 67 3.11 -11.84 0.70
N GLY A 68 2.44 -12.95 0.38
CA GLY A 68 1.81 -13.14 -0.94
C GLY A 68 0.65 -12.17 -1.17
N LEU A 69 -0.23 -12.01 -0.18
CA LEU A 69 -1.35 -11.08 -0.24
C LEU A 69 -0.88 -9.62 -0.32
N ALA A 70 0.18 -9.25 0.42
CA ALA A 70 0.78 -7.92 0.33
C ALA A 70 1.32 -7.64 -1.08
N ALA A 71 2.02 -8.59 -1.70
CA ALA A 71 2.50 -8.43 -3.07
C ALA A 71 1.34 -8.25 -4.06
N ALA A 72 0.28 -9.05 -3.92
CA ALA A 72 -0.93 -8.93 -4.75
C ALA A 72 -1.62 -7.57 -4.55
N LEU A 73 -1.77 -7.11 -3.31
CA LEU A 73 -2.34 -5.81 -2.97
C LEU A 73 -1.52 -4.68 -3.62
N PHE A 74 -0.19 -4.71 -3.48
CA PHE A 74 0.67 -3.70 -4.09
C PHE A 74 0.54 -3.69 -5.60
N VAL A 75 0.46 -4.83 -6.28
CA VAL A 75 0.20 -4.84 -7.72
C VAL A 75 -1.19 -4.25 -8.03
N ALA A 76 -2.22 -4.61 -7.27
CA ALA A 76 -3.59 -4.15 -7.49
C ALA A 76 -3.77 -2.63 -7.31
N VAL A 77 -3.03 -1.98 -6.40
CA VAL A 77 -3.10 -0.52 -6.19
C VAL A 77 -2.19 0.29 -7.12
N PHE A 78 -1.29 -0.36 -7.88
CA PHE A 78 -0.39 0.33 -8.81
C PHE A 78 -1.11 1.21 -9.85
N PRO A 79 -2.18 0.74 -10.52
CA PRO A 79 -2.93 1.57 -11.47
C PRO A 79 -3.51 2.85 -10.83
N ALA A 80 -3.95 2.77 -9.57
CA ALA A 80 -4.44 3.93 -8.83
C ALA A 80 -3.33 4.95 -8.56
N ASN A 81 -2.13 4.49 -8.20
CA ASN A 81 -0.97 5.36 -8.02
C ASN A 81 -0.53 6.03 -9.33
N VAL A 82 -0.57 5.29 -10.45
CA VAL A 82 -0.28 5.84 -11.79
C VAL A 82 -1.30 6.92 -12.17
N GLN A 83 -2.60 6.67 -11.97
CA GLN A 83 -3.64 7.65 -12.23
C GLN A 83 -3.47 8.91 -11.38
N MET A 84 -3.21 8.76 -10.08
CA MET A 84 -2.92 9.90 -9.19
C MET A 84 -1.73 10.72 -9.68
N ALA A 85 -0.62 10.07 -10.07
CA ALA A 85 0.55 10.77 -10.57
C ALA A 85 0.23 11.55 -11.86
N ALA A 86 -0.49 10.94 -12.80
CA ALA A 86 -0.92 11.60 -14.02
C ALA A 86 -1.84 12.81 -13.75
N ASP A 87 -2.87 12.64 -12.92
CA ASP A 87 -3.81 13.68 -12.53
C ASP A 87 -3.10 14.86 -11.82
N TRP A 88 -2.15 14.57 -10.93
CA TRP A 88 -1.44 15.59 -10.16
C TRP A 88 -0.39 16.33 -10.99
N LEU A 89 0.28 15.66 -11.92
CA LEU A 89 1.20 16.30 -12.84
C LEU A 89 0.47 17.29 -13.75
N GLY A 90 -0.70 16.91 -14.28
CA GLY A 90 -1.52 17.75 -15.15
C GLY A 90 -2.25 18.91 -14.46
N ARG A 91 -2.32 18.92 -13.12
CA ARG A 91 -2.99 19.97 -12.35
C ARG A 91 -2.01 21.09 -11.95
N SER A 92 -2.28 22.32 -12.38
CA SER A 92 -1.48 23.51 -12.04
C SER A 92 -1.55 23.88 -10.56
N SER A 93 -2.69 23.61 -9.91
CA SER A 93 -2.91 23.92 -8.49
C SER A 93 -2.25 22.94 -7.51
N THR A 94 -1.64 21.85 -7.98
CA THR A 94 -0.96 20.88 -7.10
C THR A 94 0.48 21.36 -6.81
N PRO A 95 0.87 21.55 -5.54
CA PRO A 95 2.24 21.93 -5.17
C PRO A 95 3.29 20.94 -5.69
N LEU A 96 4.45 21.47 -6.10
CA LEU A 96 5.57 20.67 -6.62
C LEU A 96 6.00 19.51 -5.68
N PRO A 97 6.05 19.67 -4.35
CA PRO A 97 6.39 18.57 -3.45
C PRO A 97 5.41 17.38 -3.54
N LEU A 98 4.11 17.65 -3.71
CA LEU A 98 3.11 16.59 -3.85
C LEU A 98 3.26 15.86 -5.18
N LYS A 99 3.57 16.57 -6.27
CA LYS A 99 3.89 15.96 -7.57
C LYS A 99 5.11 15.04 -7.46
N ALA A 100 6.17 15.51 -6.81
CA ALA A 100 7.39 14.72 -6.59
C ALA A 100 7.11 13.46 -5.76
N ILE A 101 6.30 13.55 -4.70
CA ILE A 101 5.86 12.39 -3.91
C ILE A 101 5.07 11.40 -4.77
N ALA A 102 4.11 11.87 -5.57
CA ALA A 102 3.30 11.01 -6.42
C ALA A 102 4.14 10.24 -7.46
N VAL A 103 5.08 10.91 -8.10
CA VAL A 103 6.00 10.28 -9.06
C VAL A 103 6.96 9.31 -8.34
N GLY A 104 7.54 9.72 -7.21
CA GLY A 104 8.46 8.88 -6.43
C GLY A 104 7.82 7.61 -5.87
N ARG A 105 6.50 7.60 -5.64
CA ARG A 105 5.75 6.40 -5.22
C ARG A 105 5.76 5.28 -6.25
N LEU A 106 5.80 5.60 -7.55
CA LEU A 106 5.76 4.61 -8.63
C LEU A 106 6.98 3.66 -8.59
N PRO A 107 8.25 4.13 -8.61
CA PRO A 107 9.40 3.24 -8.50
C PRO A 107 9.52 2.62 -7.10
N LEU A 108 9.08 3.31 -6.04
CA LEU A 108 9.11 2.79 -4.67
C LEU A 108 8.24 1.53 -4.48
N GLN A 109 7.26 1.33 -5.37
CA GLN A 109 6.39 0.15 -5.33
C GLN A 109 7.15 -1.15 -5.63
N ILE A 110 8.24 -1.08 -6.41
CA ILE A 110 9.07 -2.25 -6.75
C ILE A 110 9.75 -2.81 -5.49
N PRO A 111 10.50 -2.02 -4.68
CA PRO A 111 11.03 -2.47 -3.40
C PRO A 111 9.98 -3.07 -2.46
N LEU A 112 8.77 -2.51 -2.41
CA LEU A 112 7.69 -3.01 -1.54
C LEU A 112 7.19 -4.39 -1.99
N ILE A 113 7.01 -4.59 -3.30
CA ILE A 113 6.65 -5.89 -3.86
C ILE A 113 7.76 -6.92 -3.60
N LEU A 114 9.02 -6.55 -3.80
CA LEU A 114 10.17 -7.43 -3.55
C LEU A 114 10.28 -7.79 -2.06
N ALA A 115 10.07 -6.83 -1.15
CA ALA A 115 10.03 -7.08 0.29
C ALA A 115 8.90 -8.06 0.65
N ALA A 116 7.69 -7.87 0.09
CA ALA A 116 6.56 -8.76 0.30
C ALA A 116 6.84 -10.20 -0.22
N LEU A 117 7.46 -10.32 -1.39
CA LEU A 117 7.88 -11.62 -1.94
C LEU A 117 8.99 -12.28 -1.12
N LYS A 118 9.91 -11.50 -0.54
CA LYS A 118 10.92 -12.01 0.40
C LYS A 118 10.26 -12.56 1.66
N VAL A 119 9.32 -11.82 2.24
CA VAL A 119 8.51 -12.27 3.40
C VAL A 119 7.73 -13.54 3.06
N ARG A 120 7.16 -13.63 1.85
CA ARG A 120 6.44 -14.83 1.36
C ARG A 120 7.33 -16.07 1.31
N LYS A 121 8.56 -15.93 0.82
CA LYS A 121 9.51 -17.06 0.70
C LYS A 121 9.94 -17.61 2.06
N GLY A 122 9.69 -16.85 3.14
CA GLY A 122 10.28 -17.09 4.45
C GLY A 122 11.74 -16.65 4.41
N ASP A 123 12.18 -15.90 5.41
CA ASP A 123 13.56 -15.45 5.50
C ASP A 123 14.52 -16.64 5.33
N ALA A 124 15.14 -16.78 4.15
CA ALA A 124 16.26 -17.67 3.93
C ALA A 124 17.44 -17.08 4.69
N GLY A 125 17.57 -17.43 5.97
CA GLY A 125 18.64 -16.95 6.83
C GLY A 125 18.27 -16.72 8.30
N ALA A 126 17.40 -17.56 8.88
CA ALA A 126 17.31 -17.73 10.32
C ALA A 126 17.60 -19.18 10.67
#